data_AF-A0A6P5GP93-F1
#
_entry.id   AF-A0A6P5GP93-F1
#
_cell.length_a   1.000
_cell.length_b   1.000
_cell.length_c   1.000
_cell.angle_alpha   90.00
_cell.angle_beta   90.00
_cell.angle_gamma   90.00
#
_symmetry.space_group_name_H-M   'P 1'
#
loop_
_entity.id
_entity.type
_entity.pdbx_description
1 polymer ?
#
loop_
_entity_poly.entity_id
_entity_poly.type
_entity_poly.pdbx_seq_one_letter_code
_entity_poly.pdbx_strand_id
1 'polypeptide(L)'
;MADQLTDDQISEFKEAFSLFDKDGDGCITTKELGTVMRSLGQNPTEAELQDMINEVDADGNGTIDFPEFLNLMARKMKDTDSEEELKEAFRVFDKDQNGFISAAELRHVMTNLGEKLTDEEVDEMIREADVDGDGQINYEEFVKVMMAKWILHMQYASYMFIFVITIISDESLFAVFLSSCCCPFEMVVCFVYEEIIICREYHKAGSWKGNEFGRCCGGMGSKEKKMKTLCLHGFRTSGSFLQKQISKWDPSIFQEFDLVFPDGLFPAGGKSDIEDIFPPPYFEWYQFNKDFTEYTNLDECISYLCDYMTKNGPFDGLLGFSQGATLSALLAGYQAQGKVLSDHPPIKFVISISGSKFRDPNICDVAYKEPIKVKSAHLIGDKDWLKIPSEELATAFDNPLILRHPQGHTVPRLDEAAVRHLCEWTTSVLGDTFAHRSCNLENSGAEETNTASHSDVNSGSLIPTYLSDLRRELVLLRMEKLIRSGNLEGGAKIK
;
A
#
# COMPACT_ATOMS: atom_id res chain seq x y z
N MET A 1 17.53 -28.80 13.91
CA MET A 1 17.20 -27.49 14.48
C MET A 1 16.31 -26.73 13.50
N ALA A 2 15.11 -27.26 13.24
CA ALA A 2 14.11 -26.66 12.35
C ALA A 2 12.87 -26.19 13.15
N ASP A 3 13.03 -25.96 14.46
CA ASP A 3 11.93 -25.82 15.42
C ASP A 3 11.65 -24.36 15.85
N GLN A 4 12.01 -23.34 15.06
CA GLN A 4 11.71 -21.94 15.41
C GLN A 4 11.31 -21.03 14.23
N LEU A 5 10.85 -21.60 13.11
CA LEU A 5 10.25 -20.80 12.05
C LEU A 5 8.74 -21.04 12.04
N THR A 6 7.97 -19.96 12.10
CA THR A 6 6.51 -20.03 11.96
C THR A 6 6.12 -20.42 10.53
N ASP A 7 4.94 -21.00 10.35
CA ASP A 7 4.46 -21.42 9.02
C ASP A 7 4.44 -20.27 8.00
N ASP A 8 4.17 -19.04 8.47
CA ASP A 8 4.22 -17.82 7.65
C ASP A 8 5.66 -17.50 7.18
N GLN A 9 6.67 -17.63 8.05
CA GLN A 9 8.07 -17.43 7.68
C GLN A 9 8.57 -18.50 6.70
N ILE A 10 8.15 -19.76 6.90
CA ILE A 10 8.48 -20.86 5.97
C ILE A 10 7.86 -20.58 4.59
N SER A 11 6.65 -20.02 4.55
CA SER A 11 6.00 -19.60 3.31
C SER A 11 6.75 -18.46 2.61
N GLU A 12 7.20 -17.45 3.35
CA GLU A 12 8.02 -16.36 2.81
C GLU A 12 9.36 -16.87 2.25
N PHE A 13 10.01 -17.81 2.95
CA PHE A 13 11.24 -18.43 2.45
C PHE A 13 11.02 -19.32 1.23
N LYS A 14 9.85 -19.96 1.09
CA LYS A 14 9.48 -20.67 -0.16
C LYS A 14 9.31 -19.72 -1.33
N GLU A 15 8.67 -18.58 -1.11
CA GLU A 15 8.52 -17.56 -2.15
C GLU A 15 9.89 -17.01 -2.56
N ALA A 16 10.77 -16.75 -1.58
CA ALA A 16 12.15 -16.34 -1.84
C ALA A 16 12.93 -17.43 -2.59
N PHE A 17 12.84 -18.69 -2.19
CA PHE A 17 13.49 -19.83 -2.87
C PHE A 17 13.09 -19.91 -4.34
N SER A 18 11.80 -19.71 -4.64
CA SER A 18 11.26 -19.70 -6.00
C SER A 18 11.75 -18.53 -6.86
N LEU A 19 12.36 -17.49 -6.26
CA LEU A 19 13.04 -16.44 -7.00
C LEU A 19 14.43 -16.87 -7.48
N PHE A 20 15.08 -17.78 -6.76
CA PHE A 20 16.39 -18.33 -7.09
C PHE A 20 16.27 -19.54 -8.03
N ASP A 21 15.42 -20.50 -7.70
CA ASP A 21 15.11 -21.69 -8.52
C ASP A 21 14.27 -21.29 -9.75
N LYS A 22 14.93 -21.09 -10.91
CA LYS A 22 14.29 -20.56 -12.11
C LYS A 22 13.64 -21.64 -12.96
N ASP A 23 14.19 -22.85 -12.94
CA ASP A 23 13.66 -23.97 -13.70
C ASP A 23 12.70 -24.86 -12.90
N GLY A 24 12.58 -24.61 -11.59
CA GLY A 24 11.61 -25.22 -10.69
C GLY A 24 11.95 -26.68 -10.36
N ASP A 25 13.23 -27.05 -10.46
CA ASP A 25 13.68 -28.42 -10.19
C ASP A 25 13.82 -28.73 -8.69
N GLY A 26 13.65 -27.70 -7.83
CA GLY A 26 13.69 -27.80 -6.38
C GLY A 26 15.09 -27.63 -5.79
N CYS A 27 16.09 -27.28 -6.60
CA CYS A 27 17.47 -27.06 -6.19
C CYS A 27 17.99 -25.74 -6.79
N ILE A 28 18.83 -25.02 -6.05
CA ILE A 28 19.48 -23.80 -6.56
C ILE A 28 20.91 -24.14 -6.99
N THR A 29 21.20 -23.94 -8.27
CA THR A 29 22.55 -24.13 -8.83
C THR A 29 23.44 -22.88 -8.67
N THR A 30 24.78 -23.02 -8.81
CA THR A 30 25.71 -21.86 -8.81
C THR A 30 25.32 -20.81 -9.84
N LYS A 31 24.82 -21.26 -10.99
CA LYS A 31 24.41 -20.42 -12.11
C LYS A 31 23.17 -19.60 -11.77
N GLU A 32 22.20 -20.19 -11.09
CA GLU A 32 20.97 -19.52 -10.66
C GLU A 32 21.24 -18.53 -9.53
N LEU A 33 22.01 -18.96 -8.52
CA LEU A 33 22.48 -18.08 -7.45
C LEU A 33 23.23 -16.87 -8.02
N GLY A 34 24.18 -17.12 -8.94
CA GLY A 34 24.93 -16.06 -9.61
C GLY A 34 24.06 -15.14 -10.47
N THR A 35 23.01 -15.66 -11.10
CA THR A 35 22.07 -14.85 -11.90
C THR A 35 21.31 -13.87 -11.01
N VAL A 36 20.85 -14.33 -9.84
CA VAL A 36 20.17 -13.47 -8.88
C VAL A 36 21.13 -12.46 -8.24
N MET A 37 22.32 -12.88 -7.80
CA MET A 37 23.29 -11.96 -7.18
C MET A 37 23.77 -10.85 -8.13
N ARG A 38 23.96 -11.17 -9.41
CA ARG A 38 24.25 -10.17 -10.46
C ARG A 38 23.07 -9.24 -10.73
N SER A 39 21.85 -9.75 -10.61
CA SER A 39 20.64 -8.93 -10.69
C SER A 39 20.47 -8.00 -9.49
N LEU A 40 21.08 -8.33 -8.34
CA LEU A 40 21.14 -7.50 -7.12
C LEU A 40 22.35 -6.54 -7.10
N GLY A 41 23.09 -6.42 -8.21
CA GLY A 41 24.21 -5.50 -8.36
C GLY A 41 25.54 -5.98 -7.76
N GLN A 42 25.61 -7.24 -7.30
CA GLN A 42 26.86 -7.86 -6.87
C GLN A 42 27.48 -8.67 -8.02
N ASN A 43 28.81 -8.68 -8.14
CA ASN A 43 29.50 -9.46 -9.17
C ASN A 43 30.41 -10.52 -8.54
N PRO A 44 29.83 -11.58 -7.92
CA PRO A 44 30.61 -12.67 -7.38
C PRO A 44 31.24 -13.50 -8.50
N THR A 45 32.45 -13.97 -8.25
CA THR A 45 33.17 -14.93 -9.08
C THR A 45 32.59 -16.33 -8.92
N GLU A 46 32.86 -17.22 -9.87
CA GLU A 46 32.38 -18.61 -9.80
C GLU A 46 32.93 -19.35 -8.57
N ALA A 47 34.15 -19.01 -8.12
CA ALA A 47 34.73 -19.55 -6.91
C ALA A 47 33.97 -19.10 -5.66
N GLU A 48 33.63 -17.81 -5.57
CA GLU A 48 32.84 -17.28 -4.45
C GLU A 48 31.42 -17.87 -4.42
N LEU A 49 30.79 -18.06 -5.58
CA LEU A 49 29.48 -18.73 -5.68
C LEU A 49 29.57 -20.19 -5.24
N GLN A 50 30.62 -20.90 -5.64
CA GLN A 50 30.83 -22.28 -5.22
C GLN A 50 31.10 -22.38 -3.72
N ASP A 51 31.88 -21.46 -3.15
CA ASP A 51 32.14 -21.41 -1.72
C ASP A 51 30.84 -21.15 -0.94
N MET A 52 29.98 -20.24 -1.42
CA MET A 52 28.66 -19.99 -0.83
C MET A 52 27.73 -21.21 -0.85
N ILE A 53 27.77 -22.02 -1.91
CA ILE A 53 27.03 -23.28 -1.97
C ILE A 53 27.62 -24.30 -1.00
N ASN A 54 28.94 -24.51 -1.03
CA ASN A 54 29.64 -25.49 -0.19
C ASN A 54 29.47 -25.22 1.32
N GLU A 55 29.22 -23.98 1.73
CA GLU A 55 28.99 -23.60 3.13
C GLU A 55 27.66 -24.13 3.70
N VAL A 56 26.69 -24.44 2.83
CA VAL A 56 25.32 -24.83 3.22
C VAL A 56 24.87 -26.16 2.64
N ASP A 57 25.51 -26.60 1.55
CA ASP A 57 25.36 -27.92 0.93
C ASP A 57 25.83 -29.02 1.90
N ALA A 58 24.87 -29.59 2.60
CA ALA A 58 25.10 -30.57 3.66
C ALA A 58 25.21 -31.99 3.08
N ASP A 59 24.60 -32.25 1.92
CA ASP A 59 24.61 -33.54 1.25
C ASP A 59 25.74 -33.68 0.21
N GLY A 60 26.41 -32.57 -0.14
CA GLY A 60 27.55 -32.49 -1.05
C GLY A 60 27.16 -32.64 -2.53
N ASN A 61 25.90 -32.37 -2.88
CA ASN A 61 25.39 -32.53 -4.24
C ASN A 61 25.76 -31.36 -5.18
N GLY A 62 26.36 -30.29 -4.65
CA GLY A 62 26.80 -29.11 -5.39
C GLY A 62 25.68 -28.12 -5.74
N THR A 63 24.51 -28.27 -5.12
CA THR A 63 23.33 -27.41 -5.24
C THR A 63 22.76 -27.13 -3.86
N ILE A 64 21.82 -26.18 -3.74
CA ILE A 64 21.16 -25.87 -2.46
C ILE A 64 19.71 -26.31 -2.55
N ASP A 65 19.32 -27.30 -1.75
CA ASP A 65 17.93 -27.70 -1.63
C ASP A 65 17.14 -26.77 -0.68
N PHE A 66 15.82 -26.90 -0.63
CA PHE A 66 14.99 -26.02 0.21
C PHE A 66 15.33 -26.07 1.71
N PRO A 67 15.55 -27.26 2.34
CA PRO A 67 16.09 -27.36 3.70
C PRO A 67 17.44 -26.65 3.92
N GLU A 68 18.38 -26.77 2.99
CA GLU A 68 19.70 -26.13 3.03
C GLU A 68 19.59 -24.62 2.87
N PHE A 69 18.68 -24.15 2.01
CA PHE A 69 18.36 -22.74 1.85
C PHE A 69 17.76 -22.13 3.13
N LEU A 70 16.90 -22.86 3.85
CA LEU A 70 16.39 -22.41 5.15
C LEU A 70 17.53 -22.26 6.17
N ASN A 71 18.50 -23.17 6.17
CA ASN A 71 19.68 -23.06 7.03
C ASN A 71 20.58 -21.89 6.62
N LEU A 72 20.73 -21.62 5.32
CA LEU A 72 21.45 -20.45 4.80
C LEU A 72 20.79 -19.16 5.28
N MET A 73 19.47 -19.04 5.12
CA MET A 73 18.71 -17.86 5.52
C MET A 73 18.68 -17.69 7.04
N ALA A 74 18.53 -18.77 7.80
CA ALA A 74 18.57 -18.72 9.26
C ALA A 74 19.95 -18.34 9.81
N ARG A 75 21.04 -18.71 9.11
CA ARG A 75 22.41 -18.24 9.43
C ARG A 75 22.61 -16.81 9.01
N LYS A 76 22.21 -16.40 7.80
CA LYS A 76 22.28 -14.99 7.36
C LYS A 76 21.44 -14.06 8.22
N MET A 77 20.28 -14.48 8.74
CA MET A 77 19.53 -13.68 9.72
C MET A 77 20.21 -13.59 11.09
N LYS A 78 21.15 -14.50 11.39
CA LYS A 78 22.02 -14.40 12.57
C LYS A 78 23.31 -13.62 12.31
N ASP A 79 23.78 -13.59 11.05
CA ASP A 79 25.06 -13.01 10.65
C ASP A 79 24.94 -11.65 9.92
N THR A 80 23.73 -11.22 9.53
CA THR A 80 23.46 -9.87 9.02
C THR A 80 22.73 -9.10 10.11
N ASP A 81 23.34 -7.98 10.50
CA ASP A 81 22.94 -7.03 11.56
C ASP A 81 23.28 -7.51 12.97
N SER A 82 24.58 -7.40 13.26
CA SER A 82 25.16 -7.78 14.53
C SER A 82 24.52 -7.03 15.71
N GLU A 83 24.12 -7.78 16.73
CA GLU A 83 23.79 -7.27 18.06
C GLU A 83 24.90 -6.33 18.59
N GLU A 84 26.14 -6.50 18.13
CA GLU A 84 27.30 -5.68 18.47
C GLU A 84 27.25 -4.27 17.84
N GLU A 85 26.92 -4.13 16.55
CA GLU A 85 26.75 -2.81 15.92
C GLU A 85 25.54 -2.05 16.46
N LEU A 86 24.45 -2.75 16.78
CA LEU A 86 23.27 -2.15 17.43
C LEU A 86 23.59 -1.69 18.86
N LYS A 87 24.40 -2.46 19.61
CA LYS A 87 24.91 -2.07 20.94
C LYS A 87 25.88 -0.89 20.86
N GLU A 88 26.76 -0.85 19.86
CA GLU A 88 27.69 0.26 19.68
C GLU A 88 26.95 1.54 19.28
N ALA A 89 25.98 1.45 18.37
CA ALA A 89 25.11 2.57 18.03
C ALA A 89 24.36 3.07 19.28
N PHE A 90 23.76 2.17 20.07
CA PHE A 90 23.08 2.52 21.31
C PHE A 90 24.00 3.26 22.30
N ARG A 91 25.25 2.80 22.46
CA ARG A 91 26.26 3.45 23.31
C ARG A 91 26.70 4.84 22.85
N VAL A 92 26.55 5.14 21.55
CA VAL A 92 26.82 6.50 21.03
C VAL A 92 25.71 7.47 21.41
N PHE A 93 24.48 6.98 21.53
CA PHE A 93 23.31 7.75 21.96
C PHE A 93 23.22 7.88 23.49
N ASP A 94 23.40 6.79 24.23
CA ASP A 94 23.40 6.74 25.70
C ASP A 94 24.77 7.19 26.24
N LYS A 95 24.91 8.50 26.48
CA LYS A 95 26.19 9.11 26.85
C LYS A 95 26.55 8.87 28.30
N ASP A 96 25.55 8.82 29.18
CA ASP A 96 25.75 8.57 30.59
C ASP A 96 25.79 7.06 30.94
N GLN A 97 25.54 6.19 29.96
CA GLN A 97 25.55 4.73 30.04
C GLN A 97 24.55 4.20 31.07
N ASN A 98 23.42 4.89 31.23
CA ASN A 98 22.38 4.50 32.17
C ASN A 98 21.47 3.38 31.60
N GLY A 99 21.63 3.02 30.33
CA GLY A 99 20.85 2.00 29.63
C GLY A 99 19.62 2.53 28.90
N PHE A 100 19.42 3.85 28.87
CA PHE A 100 18.29 4.55 28.29
C PHE A 100 18.76 5.79 27.53
N ILE A 101 18.14 6.11 26.40
CA ILE A 101 18.42 7.33 25.65
C ILE A 101 17.39 8.38 26.02
N SER A 102 17.84 9.46 26.66
CA SER A 102 16.98 10.59 27.01
C SER A 102 16.80 11.58 25.85
N ALA A 103 15.77 12.44 25.93
CA ALA A 103 15.53 13.54 24.98
C ALA A 103 16.75 14.47 24.83
N ALA A 104 17.44 14.75 25.94
CA ALA A 104 18.62 15.60 25.93
C ALA A 104 19.79 14.95 25.18
N GLU A 105 19.97 13.64 25.33
CA GLU A 105 21.03 12.88 24.67
C GLU A 105 20.77 12.69 23.18
N LEU A 106 19.53 12.34 22.81
CA LEU A 106 19.11 12.26 21.42
C LEU A 106 19.32 13.60 20.70
N ARG A 107 18.88 14.71 21.31
CA ARG A 107 19.11 16.07 20.78
C ARG A 107 20.59 16.38 20.63
N HIS A 108 21.39 16.06 21.64
CA HIS A 108 22.81 16.39 21.67
C HIS A 108 23.58 15.64 20.58
N VAL A 109 23.29 14.36 20.38
CA VAL A 109 23.91 13.55 19.31
C VAL A 109 23.51 14.08 17.94
N MET A 110 22.23 14.38 17.72
CA MET A 110 21.72 14.94 16.46
C MET A 110 22.36 16.30 16.12
N THR A 111 22.52 17.16 17.14
CA THR A 111 23.15 18.48 16.98
C THR A 111 24.63 18.37 16.62
N ASN A 112 25.36 17.43 17.23
CA ASN A 112 26.78 17.19 16.91
C ASN A 112 26.98 16.60 15.50
N LEU A 113 25.97 15.93 14.97
CA LEU A 113 25.94 15.37 13.62
C LEU A 113 25.54 16.40 12.54
N GLY A 114 25.33 17.67 12.93
CA GLY A 114 25.06 18.79 12.03
C GLY A 114 23.58 19.10 11.80
N GLU A 115 22.67 18.37 12.46
CA GLU A 115 21.23 18.54 12.32
C GLU A 115 20.63 19.21 13.56
N LYS A 116 19.91 20.32 13.37
CA LYS A 116 19.29 21.07 14.46
C LYS A 116 17.80 20.73 14.54
N LEU A 117 17.45 19.81 15.43
CA LEU A 117 16.07 19.45 15.72
C LEU A 117 15.49 20.38 16.80
N THR A 118 14.21 20.74 16.66
CA THR A 118 13.49 21.52 17.66
C THR A 118 13.10 20.67 18.87
N ASP A 119 12.62 21.30 19.94
CA ASP A 119 12.27 20.57 21.16
C ASP A 119 11.13 19.58 20.90
N GLU A 120 10.15 20.02 20.12
CA GLU A 120 8.96 19.26 19.72
C GLU A 120 9.28 18.07 18.82
N GLU A 121 10.28 18.20 17.93
CA GLU A 121 10.69 17.12 17.02
C GLU A 121 11.35 15.96 17.78
N VAL A 122 12.14 16.28 18.81
CA VAL A 122 12.79 15.26 19.64
C VAL A 122 11.79 14.55 20.55
N ASP A 123 10.86 15.30 21.14
CA ASP A 123 9.81 14.75 22.02
C ASP A 123 8.87 13.80 21.26
N GLU A 124 8.70 14.04 19.96
CA GLU A 124 7.94 13.16 19.08
C GLU A 124 8.69 11.88 18.70
N MET A 125 9.97 11.99 18.38
CA MET A 125 10.81 10.81 18.13
C MET A 125 10.84 9.85 19.32
N ILE A 126 10.85 10.40 20.54
CA ILE A 126 10.78 9.58 21.76
C ILE A 126 9.41 8.93 21.89
N ARG A 127 8.32 9.69 21.71
CA ARG A 127 6.96 9.16 21.84
C ARG A 127 6.63 8.02 20.87
N GLU A 128 7.29 7.99 19.72
CA GLU A 128 7.12 6.92 18.73
C GLU A 128 7.93 5.66 19.07
N ALA A 129 9.07 5.82 19.76
CA ALA A 129 9.97 4.75 20.13
C ALA A 129 9.65 4.13 21.50
N ASP A 130 9.19 4.97 22.44
CA ASP A 130 8.85 4.66 23.82
C ASP A 130 7.52 3.88 23.89
N VAL A 131 7.63 2.57 24.07
CA VAL A 131 6.49 1.64 24.11
C VAL A 131 5.97 1.51 25.53
N ASP A 132 6.85 1.59 26.53
CA ASP A 132 6.48 1.44 27.93
C ASP A 132 6.03 2.75 28.62
N GLY A 133 6.24 3.89 27.96
CA GLY A 133 5.77 5.21 28.34
C GLY A 133 6.63 5.88 29.41
N ASP A 134 7.88 5.46 29.60
CA ASP A 134 8.78 6.00 30.62
C ASP A 134 9.45 7.34 30.22
N GLY A 135 9.21 7.79 28.98
CA GLY A 135 9.73 9.03 28.42
C GLY A 135 11.19 8.95 27.97
N GLN A 136 11.75 7.75 27.89
CA GLN A 136 13.10 7.43 27.43
C GLN A 136 13.05 6.27 26.42
N ILE A 137 14.18 5.93 25.81
CA ILE A 137 14.25 4.81 24.85
C ILE A 137 15.23 3.78 25.40
N ASN A 138 14.75 2.61 25.77
CA ASN A 138 15.60 1.50 26.21
C ASN A 138 16.19 0.74 25.00
N TYR A 139 17.14 -0.17 25.26
CA TYR A 139 17.82 -0.92 24.20
C TYR A 139 16.85 -1.76 23.33
N GLU A 140 15.84 -2.39 23.93
CA GLU A 140 14.89 -3.22 23.18
C GLU A 140 13.99 -2.37 22.29
N GLU A 141 13.59 -1.18 22.75
CA GLU A 141 12.83 -0.19 21.98
C GLU A 141 13.67 0.39 20.84
N PHE A 142 14.93 0.73 21.11
CA PHE A 142 15.87 1.19 20.10
C PHE A 142 16.08 0.13 19.00
N VAL A 143 16.27 -1.13 19.38
CA VAL A 143 16.40 -2.25 18.43
C VAL A 143 15.10 -2.44 17.65
N LYS A 144 13.94 -2.35 18.28
CA LYS A 144 12.64 -2.49 17.59
C LYS A 144 12.40 -1.39 16.56
N VAL A 145 12.74 -0.14 16.88
CA VAL A 145 12.67 1.00 15.95
C VAL A 145 13.62 0.81 14.77
N MET A 146 14.84 0.34 15.04
CA MET A 146 15.81 0.01 14.00
C MET A 146 15.29 -1.17 13.14
N MET A 147 15.00 -2.33 13.73
CA MET A 147 14.62 -3.54 12.99
C MET A 147 13.29 -3.41 12.23
N ALA A 148 12.28 -2.72 12.76
CA ALA A 148 11.00 -2.54 12.09
C ALA A 148 11.10 -1.73 10.78
N LYS A 149 12.14 -0.90 10.63
CA LYS A 149 12.37 -0.09 9.42
C LYS A 149 13.38 -0.70 8.44
N TRP A 150 14.24 -1.62 8.87
CA TRP A 150 15.17 -2.32 7.96
C TRP A 150 14.43 -3.24 6.97
N ILE A 151 13.26 -3.77 7.35
CA ILE A 151 12.38 -4.53 6.44
C ILE A 151 11.80 -3.64 5.34
N LEU A 152 11.48 -2.38 5.63
CA LEU A 152 11.03 -1.43 4.61
C LEU A 152 12.19 -1.04 3.67
N HIS A 153 13.41 -0.90 4.19
CA HIS A 153 14.52 -0.36 3.42
C HIS A 153 15.13 -1.33 2.39
N MET A 154 15.02 -2.66 2.56
CA MET A 154 15.34 -3.62 1.48
C MET A 154 14.40 -3.48 0.27
N GLN A 155 13.22 -2.91 0.48
CA GLN A 155 12.20 -2.71 -0.55
C GLN A 155 12.28 -1.31 -1.20
N TYR A 156 12.98 -0.33 -0.62
CA TYR A 156 13.14 1.02 -1.20
C TYR A 156 14.52 1.28 -1.81
N ALA A 157 15.60 0.68 -1.27
CA ALA A 157 16.96 0.89 -1.77
C ALA A 157 17.17 0.34 -3.19
N SER A 158 16.47 -0.73 -3.55
CA SER A 158 16.45 -1.31 -4.90
C SER A 158 15.72 -0.41 -5.91
N TYR A 159 14.71 0.34 -5.48
CA TYR A 159 13.93 1.25 -6.34
C TYR A 159 14.64 2.59 -6.58
N MET A 160 15.30 3.14 -5.55
CA MET A 160 16.08 4.38 -5.72
C MET A 160 17.33 4.20 -6.61
N PHE A 161 17.97 3.03 -6.58
CA PHE A 161 19.19 2.79 -7.38
C PHE A 161 18.90 2.65 -8.88
N ILE A 162 17.77 2.04 -9.23
CA ILE A 162 17.29 1.92 -10.62
C ILE A 162 16.84 3.29 -11.16
N PHE A 163 16.25 4.13 -10.31
CA PHE A 163 15.81 5.48 -10.66
C PHE A 163 16.97 6.41 -11.04
N VAL A 164 18.10 6.34 -10.32
CA VAL A 164 19.29 7.17 -10.59
C VAL A 164 20.02 6.74 -11.87
N ILE A 165 20.09 5.44 -12.17
CA ILE A 165 20.73 4.93 -13.41
C ILE A 165 19.91 5.29 -14.65
N THR A 166 18.58 5.29 -14.56
CA THR A 166 17.68 5.62 -15.69
C THR A 166 17.78 7.09 -16.11
N ILE A 167 18.01 8.01 -15.16
CA ILE A 167 18.14 9.45 -15.44
C ILE A 167 19.51 9.80 -16.08
N ILE A 168 20.58 9.08 -15.74
CA ILE A 168 21.94 9.36 -16.23
C ILE A 168 22.16 8.79 -17.64
N SER A 169 21.30 7.90 -18.11
CA SER A 169 21.51 7.12 -19.34
C SER A 169 20.82 7.67 -20.59
N ASP A 170 19.93 8.66 -20.47
CA ASP A 170 19.08 9.10 -21.59
C ASP A 170 18.85 10.62 -21.58
N GLU A 171 19.56 11.36 -22.46
CA GLU A 171 19.41 12.81 -22.60
C GLU A 171 18.00 13.25 -23.05
N SER A 172 17.21 12.33 -23.61
CA SER A 172 15.84 12.60 -24.09
C SER A 172 14.85 12.75 -22.93
N LEU A 173 15.05 12.00 -21.85
CA LEU A 173 14.18 12.01 -20.66
C LEU A 173 14.39 13.26 -19.80
N PHE A 174 15.60 13.82 -19.80
CA PHE A 174 15.92 15.07 -19.10
C PHE A 174 15.16 16.29 -19.68
N ALA A 175 14.97 16.34 -21.00
CA ALA A 175 14.25 17.42 -21.66
C ALA A 175 12.71 17.34 -21.50
N VAL A 176 12.14 16.13 -21.43
CA VAL A 176 10.70 15.92 -21.19
C VAL A 176 10.32 16.34 -19.77
N PHE A 177 11.21 16.10 -18.80
CA PHE A 177 11.06 16.50 -17.40
C PHE A 177 11.05 18.02 -17.24
N LEU A 178 11.84 18.76 -18.02
CA LEU A 178 11.85 20.24 -18.01
C LEU A 178 10.62 20.88 -18.68
N SER A 179 9.94 20.18 -19.61
CA SER A 179 8.82 20.77 -20.37
C SER A 179 7.43 20.49 -19.80
N SER A 180 7.29 19.50 -18.90
CA SER A 180 5.99 19.08 -18.34
C SER A 180 5.68 19.72 -16.97
N CYS A 181 6.57 20.54 -16.43
CA CYS A 181 6.37 21.23 -15.16
C CYS A 181 5.62 22.55 -15.34
N CYS A 182 4.29 22.50 -15.29
CA CYS A 182 3.44 23.66 -15.00
C CYS A 182 3.12 23.74 -13.49
N CYS A 183 4.16 23.91 -12.67
CA CYS A 183 4.09 24.46 -11.31
C CYS A 183 5.34 25.31 -11.09
N PRO A 184 5.24 26.62 -10.80
CA PRO A 184 6.38 27.41 -10.37
C PRO A 184 6.63 27.20 -8.87
N PHE A 185 7.90 26.98 -8.51
CA PHE A 185 8.51 26.66 -7.19
C PHE A 185 8.33 25.21 -6.73
N GLU A 186 9.35 24.36 -6.58
CA GLU A 186 10.81 24.49 -6.71
C GLU A 186 11.33 23.05 -6.90
N MET A 187 12.21 22.83 -7.86
CA MET A 187 12.79 21.52 -8.13
C MET A 187 14.31 21.59 -8.07
N VAL A 188 14.90 20.50 -7.58
CA VAL A 188 16.13 19.84 -8.06
C VAL A 188 17.44 20.16 -7.32
N VAL A 189 17.96 19.08 -6.70
CA VAL A 189 19.37 18.61 -6.71
C VAL A 189 20.43 19.60 -6.22
N CYS A 190 21.00 19.30 -5.06
CA CYS A 190 22.37 19.68 -4.70
C CYS A 190 22.96 18.58 -3.81
N PHE A 191 23.82 17.72 -4.37
CA PHE A 191 24.99 17.06 -3.78
C PHE A 191 25.52 16.19 -4.95
N VAL A 192 26.52 16.62 -5.72
CA VAL A 192 27.94 16.69 -5.32
C VAL A 192 28.67 17.80 -6.10
N TYR A 193 29.59 18.48 -5.42
CA TYR A 193 30.56 19.50 -5.85
C TYR A 193 30.14 21.00 -5.85
N GLU A 194 30.71 21.69 -4.86
CA GLU A 194 30.95 23.14 -4.67
C GLU A 194 29.81 24.12 -4.28
N GLU A 195 29.89 24.54 -3.01
CA GLU A 195 29.59 25.83 -2.36
C GLU A 195 28.34 26.70 -2.68
N ILE A 196 27.52 26.89 -1.62
CA ILE A 196 27.00 28.15 -1.04
C ILE A 196 27.21 29.44 -1.88
N ILE A 197 26.31 29.85 -2.80
CA ILE A 197 26.01 31.29 -3.08
C ILE A 197 24.66 31.50 -3.83
N ILE A 198 23.48 31.04 -3.39
CA ILE A 198 22.20 31.60 -3.94
C ILE A 198 21.07 31.61 -2.89
N CYS A 199 21.23 32.39 -1.82
CA CYS A 199 20.10 32.70 -0.91
C CYS A 199 20.14 34.14 -0.37
N ARG A 200 20.68 35.10 -1.15
CA ARG A 200 20.78 36.51 -0.73
C ARG A 200 20.15 37.56 -1.66
N GLU A 201 19.57 37.18 -2.79
CA GLU A 201 19.04 38.17 -3.76
C GLU A 201 17.52 38.22 -3.90
N TYR A 202 16.74 37.28 -3.34
CA TYR A 202 15.28 37.25 -3.55
C TYR A 202 14.43 38.03 -2.52
N HIS A 203 15.03 38.83 -1.65
CA HIS A 203 14.32 39.65 -0.66
C HIS A 203 13.97 41.07 -1.16
N LYS A 204 13.88 41.33 -2.47
CA LYS A 204 13.73 42.70 -3.01
C LYS A 204 12.58 43.01 -3.98
N ALA A 205 11.66 42.09 -4.28
CA ALA A 205 10.42 42.45 -4.99
C ALA A 205 9.33 41.43 -4.61
N GLY A 206 8.15 41.73 -4.06
CA GLY A 206 7.35 42.94 -4.11
C GLY A 206 6.02 42.63 -4.81
N SER A 207 4.96 42.40 -4.03
CA SER A 207 3.52 42.40 -4.40
C SER A 207 2.89 41.13 -5.02
N TRP A 208 2.08 40.42 -4.22
CA TRP A 208 0.90 39.69 -4.69
C TRP A 208 -0.33 40.07 -3.84
N LYS A 209 -1.45 40.42 -4.51
CA LYS A 209 -2.70 40.87 -3.90
C LYS A 209 -3.56 39.68 -3.52
N GLY A 210 -3.92 39.58 -2.24
CA GLY A 210 -4.90 38.61 -1.74
C GLY A 210 -6.34 39.07 -1.93
N ASN A 211 -7.18 38.18 -2.45
CA ASN A 211 -8.61 38.01 -2.12
C ASN A 211 -9.19 36.94 -3.05
N GLU A 212 -9.07 35.66 -2.67
CA GLU A 212 -9.97 34.59 -3.17
C GLU A 212 -9.97 33.30 -2.34
N PHE A 213 -9.25 33.24 -1.21
CA PHE A 213 -9.31 32.13 -0.26
C PHE A 213 -10.02 32.57 1.02
N GLY A 214 -11.34 32.70 0.95
CA GLY A 214 -12.14 33.27 2.02
C GLY A 214 -13.60 32.81 2.04
N ARG A 215 -13.87 31.57 1.63
CA ARG A 215 -15.12 30.84 1.92
C ARG A 215 -14.75 29.36 1.97
N CYS A 216 -15.11 28.68 3.07
CA CYS A 216 -15.03 27.22 3.34
C CYS A 216 -14.27 26.82 4.61
N CYS A 217 -14.03 27.71 5.57
CA CYS A 217 -13.64 27.30 6.93
C CYS A 217 -14.71 27.76 7.92
N GLY A 218 -15.71 26.90 8.13
CA GLY A 218 -16.73 27.06 9.16
C GLY A 218 -17.44 25.73 9.40
N GLY A 219 -17.03 24.99 10.43
CA GLY A 219 -17.70 23.77 10.87
C GLY A 219 -16.79 22.81 11.63
N MET A 220 -16.71 22.98 12.95
CA MET A 220 -16.10 22.03 13.88
C MET A 220 -16.73 20.63 13.80
N GLY A 221 -15.89 19.60 13.78
CA GLY A 221 -16.17 18.29 14.37
C GLY A 221 -17.30 17.45 13.75
N SER A 222 -17.12 16.94 12.54
CA SER A 222 -17.78 15.71 12.11
C SER A 222 -16.73 14.70 11.69
N LYS A 223 -16.72 13.49 12.27
CA LYS A 223 -16.01 12.35 11.67
C LYS A 223 -16.43 12.29 10.21
N GLU A 224 -15.50 12.50 9.26
CA GLU A 224 -15.83 12.31 7.86
C GLU A 224 -16.35 10.89 7.67
N LYS A 225 -17.56 10.78 7.12
CA LYS A 225 -18.24 9.49 6.97
C LYS A 225 -17.54 8.75 5.84
N LYS A 226 -16.66 7.81 6.19
CA LYS A 226 -16.02 6.89 5.25
C LYS A 226 -17.04 6.17 4.37
N MET A 227 -16.64 5.87 3.15
CA MET A 227 -17.50 5.25 2.16
C MET A 227 -17.59 3.74 2.41
N LYS A 228 -18.78 3.28 2.82
CA LYS A 228 -18.94 1.91 3.29
C LYS A 228 -19.05 0.95 2.12
N THR A 229 -18.19 -0.07 2.08
CA THR A 229 -18.03 -0.95 0.92
C THR A 229 -18.25 -2.41 1.32
N LEU A 230 -19.16 -3.09 0.63
CA LEU A 230 -19.39 -4.52 0.84
C LEU A 230 -18.43 -5.33 -0.05
N CYS A 231 -17.61 -6.16 0.57
CA CYS A 231 -16.54 -6.92 -0.08
C CYS A 231 -16.91 -8.41 -0.17
N LEU A 232 -17.23 -8.89 -1.38
CA LEU A 232 -17.71 -10.25 -1.64
C LEU A 232 -16.57 -11.16 -2.14
N HIS A 233 -16.29 -12.22 -1.40
CA HIS A 233 -15.20 -13.15 -1.69
C HIS A 233 -15.48 -14.08 -2.90
N GLY A 234 -14.47 -14.83 -3.32
CA GLY A 234 -14.56 -15.75 -4.47
C GLY A 234 -15.16 -17.11 -4.15
N PHE A 235 -15.23 -17.97 -5.16
CA PHE A 235 -15.74 -19.34 -5.01
C PHE A 235 -14.86 -20.14 -4.05
N ARG A 236 -15.46 -20.78 -3.04
CA ARG A 236 -14.76 -21.59 -2.02
C ARG A 236 -13.64 -20.84 -1.29
N THR A 237 -13.86 -19.57 -1.01
CA THR A 237 -13.00 -18.77 -0.14
C THR A 237 -13.82 -18.23 1.04
N SER A 238 -13.31 -17.22 1.75
CA SER A 238 -14.02 -16.56 2.85
C SER A 238 -13.86 -15.04 2.79
N GLY A 239 -14.66 -14.32 3.56
CA GLY A 239 -14.49 -12.88 3.76
C GLY A 239 -13.11 -12.55 4.32
N SER A 240 -12.64 -13.36 5.29
CA SER A 240 -11.30 -13.21 5.88
C SER A 240 -10.16 -13.44 4.87
N PHE A 241 -10.33 -14.36 3.93
CA PHE A 241 -9.38 -14.55 2.83
C PHE A 241 -9.30 -13.30 1.96
N LEU A 242 -10.44 -12.78 1.51
CA LEU A 242 -10.46 -11.57 0.67
C LEU A 242 -9.88 -10.38 1.42
N GLN A 243 -10.19 -10.21 2.71
CA GLN A 243 -9.62 -9.17 3.55
C GLN A 243 -8.08 -9.25 3.58
N LYS A 244 -7.51 -10.45 3.76
CA LYS A 244 -6.05 -10.67 3.76
C LYS A 244 -5.42 -10.39 2.39
N GLN A 245 -6.14 -10.59 1.28
CA GLN A 245 -5.62 -10.23 -0.04
C GLN A 245 -5.66 -8.72 -0.29
N ILE A 246 -6.77 -8.06 0.06
CA ILE A 246 -6.91 -6.61 -0.10
C ILE A 246 -5.98 -5.83 0.83
N SER A 247 -5.65 -6.36 2.02
CA SER A 247 -4.69 -5.73 2.93
C SER A 247 -3.26 -5.68 2.40
N LYS A 248 -2.95 -6.39 1.30
CA LYS A 248 -1.66 -6.33 0.61
C LYS A 248 -1.57 -5.17 -0.38
N TRP A 249 -2.68 -4.48 -0.65
CA TRP A 249 -2.70 -3.30 -1.50
C TRP A 249 -2.26 -2.07 -0.72
N ASP A 250 -1.82 -1.05 -1.45
CA ASP A 250 -1.42 0.21 -0.84
C ASP A 250 -2.59 0.83 -0.04
N PRO A 251 -2.41 1.15 1.25
CA PRO A 251 -3.48 1.70 2.10
C PRO A 251 -4.09 2.99 1.57
N SER A 252 -3.36 3.78 0.78
CA SER A 252 -3.84 5.06 0.22
C SER A 252 -5.05 4.87 -0.70
N ILE A 253 -5.20 3.71 -1.35
CA ILE A 253 -6.32 3.39 -2.24
C ILE A 253 -7.67 3.52 -1.52
N PHE A 254 -7.71 3.04 -0.27
CA PHE A 254 -8.94 2.88 0.51
C PHE A 254 -8.94 3.67 1.81
N GLN A 255 -8.09 4.69 1.95
CA GLN A 255 -7.99 5.51 3.17
C GLN A 255 -9.35 6.04 3.66
N GLU A 256 -10.19 6.46 2.71
CA GLU A 256 -11.54 7.01 2.95
C GLU A 256 -12.68 5.99 2.84
N PHE A 257 -12.37 4.70 2.84
CA PHE A 257 -13.34 3.61 2.70
C PHE A 257 -13.42 2.77 3.97
N ASP A 258 -14.61 2.29 4.29
CA ASP A 258 -14.88 1.31 5.35
C ASP A 258 -15.25 -0.02 4.70
N LEU A 259 -14.31 -0.97 4.68
CA LEU A 259 -14.45 -2.24 3.96
C LEU A 259 -15.03 -3.33 4.88
N VAL A 260 -16.14 -3.94 4.48
CA VAL A 260 -16.83 -5.00 5.23
C VAL A 260 -16.79 -6.31 4.45
N PHE A 261 -16.28 -7.38 5.07
CA PHE A 261 -16.01 -8.67 4.42
C PHE A 261 -16.88 -9.79 5.02
N PRO A 262 -18.16 -9.92 4.63
CA PRO A 262 -18.99 -11.05 5.07
C PRO A 262 -18.56 -12.37 4.41
N ASP A 263 -18.89 -13.47 5.08
CA ASP A 263 -18.83 -14.82 4.51
C ASP A 263 -20.09 -15.13 3.70
N GLY A 264 -19.92 -16.01 2.71
CA GLY A 264 -21.00 -16.55 1.89
C GLY A 264 -21.97 -17.41 2.71
N LEU A 265 -23.21 -17.48 2.23
CA LEU A 265 -24.30 -18.17 2.94
C LEU A 265 -24.11 -19.70 2.97
N PHE A 266 -23.50 -20.27 1.93
CA PHE A 266 -23.40 -21.72 1.77
C PHE A 266 -21.98 -22.19 2.07
N PRO A 267 -21.77 -23.16 2.98
CA PRO A 267 -20.48 -23.81 3.13
C PRO A 267 -20.03 -24.46 1.81
N ALA A 268 -18.73 -24.42 1.55
CA ALA A 268 -18.15 -25.02 0.35
C ALA A 268 -18.45 -26.53 0.28
N GLY A 269 -18.95 -26.98 -0.87
CA GLY A 269 -19.32 -28.38 -1.09
C GLY A 269 -18.15 -29.29 -1.48
N GLY A 270 -16.93 -28.77 -1.55
CA GLY A 270 -15.75 -29.53 -1.99
C GLY A 270 -14.43 -28.81 -1.69
N LYS A 271 -13.32 -29.38 -2.19
CA LYS A 271 -11.96 -28.86 -1.95
C LYS A 271 -11.85 -27.40 -2.43
N SER A 272 -11.16 -26.58 -1.66
CA SER A 272 -10.75 -25.25 -2.07
C SER A 272 -9.34 -25.28 -2.64
N ASP A 273 -9.09 -24.48 -3.69
CA ASP A 273 -7.76 -24.34 -4.28
C ASP A 273 -6.78 -23.59 -3.35
N ILE A 274 -7.31 -22.91 -2.33
CA ILE A 274 -6.51 -22.20 -1.33
C ILE A 274 -6.29 -23.01 -0.06
N GLU A 275 -6.74 -24.28 0.01
CA GLU A 275 -6.72 -25.05 1.26
C GLU A 275 -5.31 -25.29 1.82
N ASP A 276 -4.33 -25.41 0.93
CA ASP A 276 -2.93 -25.64 1.30
C ASP A 276 -2.21 -24.34 1.75
N ILE A 277 -2.84 -23.17 1.59
CA ILE A 277 -2.25 -21.84 1.88
C ILE A 277 -3.12 -20.97 2.81
N PHE A 278 -4.40 -21.30 2.99
CA PHE A 278 -5.33 -20.53 3.81
C PHE A 278 -6.38 -21.47 4.41
N PRO A 279 -6.46 -21.60 5.75
CA PRO A 279 -7.28 -22.61 6.40
C PRO A 279 -8.79 -22.35 6.25
N PRO A 280 -9.64 -23.40 6.39
CA PRO A 280 -11.10 -23.28 6.37
C PRO A 280 -11.62 -22.45 7.57
N PRO A 281 -12.90 -22.00 7.56
CA PRO A 281 -13.99 -22.40 6.67
C PRO A 281 -14.00 -21.70 5.30
N TYR A 282 -14.54 -22.40 4.30
CA TYR A 282 -14.78 -21.86 2.95
C TYR A 282 -16.27 -21.82 2.65
N PHE A 283 -16.65 -20.83 1.85
CA PHE A 283 -18.03 -20.56 1.50
C PHE A 283 -18.18 -20.34 0.00
N GLU A 284 -19.42 -20.49 -0.44
CA GLU A 284 -19.88 -20.22 -1.79
C GLU A 284 -21.10 -19.29 -1.66
N TRP A 285 -21.22 -18.34 -2.57
CA TRP A 285 -22.40 -17.49 -2.63
C TRP A 285 -23.57 -18.20 -3.31
N TYR A 286 -23.28 -19.03 -4.30
CA TYR A 286 -24.23 -19.88 -5.03
C TYR A 286 -23.46 -21.06 -5.67
N GLN A 287 -24.17 -22.09 -6.10
CA GLN A 287 -23.59 -23.19 -6.89
C GLN A 287 -23.93 -23.00 -8.36
N PHE A 288 -23.14 -23.60 -9.26
CA PHE A 288 -23.36 -23.52 -10.69
C PHE A 288 -23.02 -24.86 -11.38
N ASN A 289 -23.65 -25.11 -12.52
CA ASN A 289 -23.29 -26.23 -13.39
C ASN A 289 -21.98 -25.94 -14.15
N LYS A 290 -21.37 -26.98 -14.75
CA LYS A 290 -20.07 -26.88 -15.44
C LYS A 290 -20.05 -25.84 -16.56
N ASP A 291 -21.18 -25.58 -17.19
CA ASP A 291 -21.32 -24.66 -18.32
C ASP A 291 -21.64 -23.21 -17.89
N PHE A 292 -21.82 -22.99 -16.58
CA PHE A 292 -22.20 -21.71 -15.98
C PHE A 292 -23.52 -21.16 -16.53
N THR A 293 -24.48 -22.03 -16.85
CA THR A 293 -25.81 -21.64 -17.39
C THR A 293 -26.93 -21.83 -16.37
N GLU A 294 -26.70 -22.64 -15.35
CA GLU A 294 -27.66 -22.92 -14.29
C GLU A 294 -27.03 -22.61 -12.93
N TYR A 295 -27.80 -21.95 -12.07
CA TYR A 295 -27.34 -21.46 -10.78
C TYR A 295 -28.28 -21.93 -9.67
N THR A 296 -27.74 -22.66 -8.70
CA THR A 296 -28.48 -23.15 -7.54
C THR A 296 -28.25 -22.21 -6.36
N ASN A 297 -29.33 -21.91 -5.62
CA ASN A 297 -29.34 -21.02 -4.45
C ASN A 297 -29.02 -19.53 -4.72
N LEU A 298 -28.98 -19.11 -5.99
CA LEU A 298 -28.68 -17.72 -6.35
C LEU A 298 -29.75 -16.73 -5.84
N ASP A 299 -31.03 -17.05 -5.97
CA ASP A 299 -32.11 -16.17 -5.50
C ASP A 299 -32.11 -15.99 -3.97
N GLU A 300 -31.78 -17.06 -3.23
CA GLU A 300 -31.63 -17.02 -1.78
C GLU A 300 -30.43 -16.14 -1.39
N CYS A 301 -29.31 -16.27 -2.11
CA CYS A 301 -28.13 -15.42 -1.92
C CYS A 301 -28.43 -13.94 -2.19
N ILE A 302 -29.12 -13.62 -3.29
CA ILE A 302 -29.50 -12.24 -3.63
C ILE A 302 -30.39 -11.66 -2.53
N SER A 303 -31.37 -12.43 -2.06
CA SER A 303 -32.27 -12.02 -0.97
C SER A 303 -31.49 -11.75 0.31
N TYR A 304 -30.60 -12.67 0.69
CA TYR A 304 -29.70 -12.52 1.84
C TYR A 304 -28.84 -11.25 1.74
N LEU A 305 -28.22 -10.99 0.59
CA LEU A 305 -27.38 -9.81 0.39
C LEU A 305 -28.20 -8.52 0.44
N CYS A 306 -29.42 -8.51 -0.12
CA CYS A 306 -30.30 -7.35 -0.03
C CYS A 306 -30.69 -7.03 1.42
N ASP A 307 -31.05 -8.05 2.20
CA ASP A 307 -31.36 -7.92 3.62
C ASP A 307 -30.13 -7.47 4.42
N TYR A 308 -28.97 -8.05 4.13
CA TYR A 308 -27.71 -7.69 4.77
C TYR A 308 -27.35 -6.22 4.50
N MET A 309 -27.45 -5.77 3.25
CA MET A 309 -27.16 -4.39 2.86
C MET A 309 -28.14 -3.40 3.51
N THR A 310 -29.41 -3.77 3.62
CA THR A 310 -30.43 -2.92 4.26
C THR A 310 -30.22 -2.85 5.78
N LYS A 311 -29.90 -3.97 6.42
CA LYS A 311 -29.74 -4.06 7.88
C LYS A 311 -28.42 -3.47 8.38
N ASN A 312 -27.34 -3.66 7.63
CA ASN A 312 -25.99 -3.27 8.06
C ASN A 312 -25.46 -2.04 7.30
N GLY A 313 -26.21 -1.52 6.32
CA GLY A 313 -25.82 -0.39 5.49
C GLY A 313 -26.27 0.99 6.03
N PRO A 314 -26.44 1.99 5.15
CA PRO A 314 -26.31 1.88 3.70
C PRO A 314 -24.86 1.61 3.27
N PHE A 315 -24.69 0.77 2.27
CA PHE A 315 -23.42 0.53 1.59
C PHE A 315 -23.32 1.45 0.38
N ASP A 316 -22.21 2.17 0.27
CA ASP A 316 -21.98 3.11 -0.83
C ASP A 316 -21.45 2.41 -2.09
N GLY A 317 -20.77 1.26 -1.94
CA GLY A 317 -20.21 0.52 -3.06
C GLY A 317 -19.99 -0.96 -2.79
N LEU A 318 -19.63 -1.66 -3.86
CA LEU A 318 -19.36 -3.09 -3.85
C LEU A 318 -17.95 -3.37 -4.36
N LEU A 319 -17.25 -4.29 -3.71
CA LEU A 319 -15.99 -4.86 -4.19
C LEU A 319 -16.18 -6.37 -4.24
N GLY A 320 -15.77 -7.00 -5.33
CA GLY A 320 -15.88 -8.45 -5.43
C GLY A 320 -14.67 -9.09 -6.08
N PHE A 321 -14.42 -10.35 -5.71
CA PHE A 321 -13.49 -11.24 -6.39
C PHE A 321 -14.22 -12.44 -6.96
N SER A 322 -13.95 -12.82 -8.21
CA SER A 322 -14.50 -14.01 -8.86
C SER A 322 -16.03 -14.06 -8.75
N GLN A 323 -16.60 -15.07 -8.08
CA GLN A 323 -18.03 -15.17 -7.79
C GLN A 323 -18.61 -13.90 -7.14
N GLY A 324 -17.89 -13.30 -6.18
CA GLY A 324 -18.31 -12.06 -5.54
C GLY A 324 -18.29 -10.85 -6.48
N ALA A 325 -17.40 -10.82 -7.48
CA ALA A 325 -17.36 -9.77 -8.50
C ALA A 325 -18.58 -9.89 -9.44
N THR A 326 -18.89 -11.11 -9.86
CA THR A 326 -20.09 -11.44 -10.64
C THR A 326 -21.38 -11.02 -9.93
N LEU A 327 -21.49 -11.28 -8.61
CA LEU A 327 -22.62 -10.82 -7.80
C LEU A 327 -22.67 -9.31 -7.63
N SER A 328 -21.51 -8.67 -7.43
CA SER A 328 -21.45 -7.22 -7.27
C SER A 328 -22.00 -6.51 -8.51
N ALA A 329 -21.65 -6.99 -9.70
CA ALA A 329 -22.20 -6.47 -10.96
C ALA A 329 -23.69 -6.78 -11.14
N LEU A 330 -24.13 -7.98 -10.74
CA LEU A 330 -25.56 -8.35 -10.78
C LEU A 330 -26.41 -7.43 -9.90
N LEU A 331 -26.00 -7.19 -8.65
CA LEU A 331 -26.72 -6.34 -7.72
C LEU A 331 -26.80 -4.89 -8.23
N ALA A 332 -25.70 -4.36 -8.76
CA ALA A 332 -25.69 -3.03 -9.38
C ALA A 332 -26.63 -2.96 -10.60
N GLY A 333 -26.60 -3.97 -11.49
CA GLY A 333 -27.48 -4.05 -12.65
C GLY A 333 -28.95 -4.18 -12.27
N TYR A 334 -29.28 -5.07 -11.33
CA TYR A 334 -30.65 -5.24 -10.84
C TYR A 334 -31.18 -4.01 -10.11
N GLN A 335 -30.35 -3.31 -9.32
CA GLN A 335 -30.76 -2.06 -8.67
C GLN A 335 -31.03 -0.97 -9.73
N ALA A 336 -30.18 -0.87 -10.76
CA ALA A 336 -30.37 0.09 -11.85
C ALA A 336 -31.71 -0.12 -12.61
N GLN A 337 -32.19 -1.37 -12.67
CA GLN A 337 -33.50 -1.72 -13.25
C GLN A 337 -34.64 -1.72 -12.22
N GLY A 338 -34.40 -1.35 -10.97
CA GLY A 338 -35.41 -1.34 -9.90
C GLY A 338 -35.90 -2.72 -9.47
N LYS A 339 -35.14 -3.79 -9.74
CA LYS A 339 -35.51 -5.17 -9.40
C LYS A 339 -35.19 -5.55 -7.94
N VAL A 340 -34.13 -4.98 -7.38
CA VAL A 340 -33.68 -5.23 -6.00
C VAL A 340 -33.27 -3.91 -5.33
N LEU A 341 -33.08 -3.94 -4.01
CA LEU A 341 -32.54 -2.82 -3.24
C LEU A 341 -33.33 -1.50 -3.42
N SER A 342 -34.67 -1.59 -3.50
CA SER A 342 -35.55 -0.41 -3.68
C SER A 342 -35.48 0.59 -2.53
N ASP A 343 -35.26 0.09 -1.31
CA ASP A 343 -35.20 0.90 -0.09
C ASP A 343 -33.76 1.26 0.31
N HIS A 344 -32.78 0.78 -0.46
CA HIS A 344 -31.36 1.06 -0.23
C HIS A 344 -30.89 2.15 -1.22
N PRO A 345 -30.06 3.11 -0.78
CA PRO A 345 -29.51 4.14 -1.68
C PRO A 345 -28.82 3.55 -2.92
N PRO A 346 -28.74 4.29 -4.03
CA PRO A 346 -28.02 3.82 -5.22
C PRO A 346 -26.57 3.47 -4.91
N ILE A 347 -26.12 2.30 -5.39
CA ILE A 347 -24.72 1.90 -5.38
C ILE A 347 -23.94 2.88 -6.24
N LYS A 348 -22.87 3.45 -5.68
CA LYS A 348 -22.08 4.52 -6.33
C LYS A 348 -20.91 3.97 -7.15
N PHE A 349 -20.35 2.83 -6.74
CA PHE A 349 -19.25 2.21 -7.45
C PHE A 349 -19.20 0.69 -7.30
N VAL A 350 -18.54 0.04 -8.25
CA VAL A 350 -18.21 -1.40 -8.24
C VAL A 350 -16.73 -1.60 -8.55
N ILE A 351 -16.02 -2.36 -7.71
CA ILE A 351 -14.67 -2.87 -8.01
C ILE A 351 -14.80 -4.37 -8.29
N SER A 352 -14.45 -4.78 -9.50
CA SER A 352 -14.57 -6.16 -9.98
C SER A 352 -13.19 -6.75 -10.21
N ILE A 353 -12.85 -7.81 -9.48
CA ILE A 353 -11.60 -8.57 -9.67
C ILE A 353 -11.99 -9.93 -10.26
N SER A 354 -11.59 -10.19 -11.51
CA SER A 354 -11.90 -11.45 -12.21
C SER A 354 -13.40 -11.82 -12.23
N GLY A 355 -14.30 -10.82 -12.33
CA GLY A 355 -15.74 -11.05 -12.44
C GLY A 355 -16.18 -11.49 -13.83
N SER A 356 -17.38 -12.05 -13.96
CA SER A 356 -18.00 -12.37 -15.25
C SER A 356 -19.50 -12.05 -15.24
N LYS A 357 -20.11 -11.95 -16.43
CA LYS A 357 -21.58 -11.92 -16.54
C LYS A 357 -22.17 -13.27 -16.19
N PHE A 358 -23.37 -13.27 -15.60
CA PHE A 358 -24.22 -14.45 -15.63
C PHE A 358 -24.52 -14.84 -17.09
N ARG A 359 -24.68 -16.14 -17.38
CA ARG A 359 -25.02 -16.62 -18.73
C ARG A 359 -26.49 -16.99 -18.89
N ASP A 360 -27.26 -16.99 -17.80
CA ASP A 360 -28.71 -17.16 -17.86
C ASP A 360 -29.34 -15.98 -18.61
N PRO A 361 -30.04 -16.21 -19.74
CA PRO A 361 -30.66 -15.15 -20.52
C PRO A 361 -31.62 -14.28 -19.70
N ASN A 362 -32.36 -14.85 -18.76
CA ASN A 362 -33.32 -14.11 -17.93
C ASN A 362 -32.61 -13.12 -16.98
N ILE A 363 -31.37 -13.45 -16.58
CA ILE A 363 -30.54 -12.54 -15.80
C ILE A 363 -29.96 -11.47 -16.71
N CYS A 364 -29.41 -11.86 -17.86
CA CYS A 364 -28.80 -10.95 -18.83
C CYS A 364 -29.76 -9.87 -19.33
N ASP A 365 -30.98 -10.27 -19.70
CA ASP A 365 -32.04 -9.41 -20.25
C ASP A 365 -32.55 -8.37 -19.23
N VAL A 366 -32.14 -8.50 -17.97
CA VAL A 366 -32.44 -7.54 -16.92
C VAL A 366 -31.16 -6.82 -16.48
N ALA A 367 -30.20 -7.55 -15.90
CA ALA A 367 -29.02 -6.96 -15.27
C ALA A 367 -28.13 -6.17 -16.23
N TYR A 368 -28.07 -6.59 -17.50
CA TYR A 368 -27.17 -6.04 -18.51
C TYR A 368 -27.92 -5.49 -19.73
N LYS A 369 -29.22 -5.25 -19.60
CA LYS A 369 -30.08 -4.75 -20.67
C LYS A 369 -29.61 -3.39 -21.21
N GLU A 370 -29.27 -2.50 -20.29
CA GLU A 370 -28.73 -1.17 -20.55
C GLU A 370 -27.36 -1.05 -19.88
N PRO A 371 -26.44 -0.21 -20.40
CA PRO A 371 -25.16 0.04 -19.75
C PRO A 371 -25.33 0.49 -18.30
N ILE A 372 -24.68 -0.21 -17.38
CA ILE A 372 -24.68 0.09 -15.94
C ILE A 372 -23.90 1.39 -15.73
N LYS A 373 -24.61 2.44 -15.29
CA LYS A 373 -24.06 3.80 -15.09
C LYS A 373 -23.21 3.96 -13.84
N VAL A 374 -23.18 2.95 -12.98
CA VAL A 374 -22.37 2.92 -11.76
C VAL A 374 -20.88 2.96 -12.15
N LYS A 375 -20.09 3.85 -11.53
CA LYS A 375 -18.64 3.90 -11.78
C LYS A 375 -18.03 2.53 -11.48
N SER A 376 -17.13 2.05 -12.33
CA SER A 376 -16.50 0.76 -12.08
C SER A 376 -15.02 0.72 -12.39
N ALA A 377 -14.31 -0.11 -11.63
CA ALA A 377 -12.93 -0.50 -11.89
C ALA A 377 -12.88 -2.03 -12.02
N HIS A 378 -12.22 -2.53 -13.07
CA HIS A 378 -12.11 -3.95 -13.37
C HIS A 378 -10.65 -4.36 -13.42
N LEU A 379 -10.27 -5.29 -12.55
CA LEU A 379 -8.94 -5.88 -12.49
C LEU A 379 -8.98 -7.23 -13.20
N ILE A 380 -8.19 -7.36 -14.26
CA ILE A 380 -8.26 -8.50 -15.19
C ILE A 380 -6.87 -9.11 -15.39
N GLY A 381 -6.73 -10.39 -15.06
CA GLY A 381 -5.48 -11.14 -15.21
C GLY A 381 -5.26 -11.62 -16.63
N ASP A 382 -4.05 -11.43 -17.16
CA ASP A 382 -3.71 -11.83 -18.53
C ASP A 382 -3.66 -13.34 -18.73
N LYS A 383 -3.40 -14.09 -17.66
CA LYS A 383 -3.40 -15.56 -17.63
C LYS A 383 -4.66 -16.13 -16.97
N ASP A 384 -5.63 -15.27 -16.64
CA ASP A 384 -6.87 -15.71 -16.01
C ASP A 384 -7.77 -16.43 -17.04
N TRP A 385 -8.31 -17.58 -16.67
CA TRP A 385 -9.28 -18.30 -17.49
C TRP A 385 -10.60 -17.53 -17.62
N LEU A 386 -10.86 -16.57 -16.72
CA LEU A 386 -11.95 -15.61 -16.80
C LEU A 386 -11.61 -14.32 -17.56
N LYS A 387 -10.42 -14.17 -18.14
CA LYS A 387 -10.02 -12.94 -18.84
C LYS A 387 -11.07 -12.42 -19.83
N ILE A 388 -11.49 -13.25 -20.79
CA ILE A 388 -12.50 -12.86 -21.80
C ILE A 388 -13.85 -12.56 -21.12
N PRO A 389 -14.41 -13.44 -20.27
CA PRO A 389 -15.61 -13.13 -19.49
C PRO A 389 -15.55 -11.84 -18.66
N SER A 390 -14.38 -11.48 -18.12
CA SER A 390 -14.17 -10.23 -17.37
C SER A 390 -14.15 -9.01 -18.26
N GLU A 391 -13.54 -9.10 -19.45
CA GLU A 391 -13.60 -8.05 -20.45
C GLU A 391 -15.05 -7.84 -20.92
N GLU A 392 -15.78 -8.92 -21.18
CA GLU A 392 -17.21 -8.87 -21.52
C GLU A 392 -18.05 -8.24 -20.41
N LEU A 393 -17.77 -8.56 -19.15
CA LEU A 393 -18.44 -7.92 -18.01
C LEU A 393 -18.16 -6.42 -17.97
N ALA A 394 -16.90 -6.01 -18.16
CA ALA A 394 -16.53 -4.61 -18.14
C ALA A 394 -17.28 -3.79 -19.21
N THR A 395 -17.52 -4.35 -20.40
CA THR A 395 -18.32 -3.68 -21.45
C THR A 395 -19.77 -3.40 -21.06
N ALA A 396 -20.31 -4.03 -20.01
CA ALA A 396 -21.66 -3.71 -19.51
C ALA A 396 -21.68 -2.46 -18.63
N PHE A 397 -20.53 -1.91 -18.24
CA PHE A 397 -20.45 -0.68 -17.47
C PHE A 397 -20.13 0.52 -18.35
N ASP A 398 -20.61 1.70 -17.96
CA ASP A 398 -20.28 2.95 -18.62
C ASP A 398 -18.88 3.44 -18.22
N ASN A 399 -17.99 3.59 -19.20
CA ASN A 399 -16.61 4.07 -19.04
C ASN A 399 -15.83 3.44 -17.85
N PRO A 400 -15.66 2.11 -17.81
CA PRO A 400 -14.95 1.44 -16.72
C PRO A 400 -13.44 1.75 -16.73
N LEU A 401 -12.83 1.89 -15.55
CA LEU A 401 -11.38 1.78 -15.40
C LEU A 401 -10.98 0.31 -15.58
N ILE A 402 -10.04 0.00 -16.47
CA ILE A 402 -9.51 -1.35 -16.65
C ILE A 402 -8.05 -1.39 -16.22
N LEU A 403 -7.75 -2.25 -15.24
CA LEU A 403 -6.38 -2.52 -14.78
C LEU A 403 -6.02 -3.96 -15.15
N ARG A 404 -4.95 -4.12 -15.92
CA ARG A 404 -4.44 -5.44 -16.35
C ARG A 404 -3.27 -5.86 -15.49
N HIS A 405 -3.18 -7.15 -15.19
CA HIS A 405 -2.05 -7.71 -14.44
C HIS A 405 -1.60 -9.06 -15.03
N PRO A 406 -0.33 -9.46 -14.86
CA PRO A 406 0.23 -10.64 -15.56
C PRO A 406 -0.16 -11.99 -14.96
N GLN A 407 -0.90 -12.00 -13.84
CA GLN A 407 -1.20 -13.20 -13.06
C GLN A 407 -2.46 -13.92 -13.59
N GLY A 408 -2.71 -15.13 -13.07
CA GLY A 408 -3.91 -15.91 -13.33
C GLY A 408 -5.09 -15.47 -12.48
N HIS A 409 -5.96 -16.43 -12.13
CA HIS A 409 -7.16 -16.19 -11.33
C HIS A 409 -6.82 -15.90 -9.87
N THR A 410 -6.57 -14.64 -9.54
CA THR A 410 -6.16 -14.21 -8.20
C THR A 410 -6.53 -12.75 -7.93
N VAL A 411 -6.54 -12.35 -6.67
CA VAL A 411 -6.48 -10.93 -6.30
C VAL A 411 -5.03 -10.47 -6.52
N PRO A 412 -4.79 -9.53 -7.46
CA PRO A 412 -3.42 -9.21 -7.85
C PRO A 412 -2.68 -8.44 -6.76
N ARG A 413 -1.35 -8.54 -6.74
CA ARG A 413 -0.54 -7.45 -6.17
C ARG A 413 -0.50 -6.32 -7.21
N LEU A 414 -0.73 -5.10 -6.75
CA LEU A 414 -0.75 -3.93 -7.62
C LEU A 414 0.67 -3.37 -7.75
N ASP A 415 1.07 -3.05 -8.98
CA ASP A 415 2.26 -2.23 -9.21
C ASP A 415 1.95 -0.75 -8.97
N GLU A 416 2.98 0.10 -8.94
CA GLU A 416 2.84 1.53 -8.67
C GLU A 416 1.90 2.24 -9.65
N ALA A 417 1.84 1.80 -10.91
CA ALA A 417 0.97 2.40 -11.91
C ALA A 417 -0.50 2.05 -11.63
N ALA A 418 -0.79 0.78 -11.30
CA ALA A 418 -2.12 0.32 -10.93
C ALA A 418 -2.59 0.97 -9.63
N VAL A 419 -1.72 1.11 -8.62
CA VAL A 419 -2.02 1.86 -7.38
C VAL A 419 -2.42 3.29 -7.71
N ARG A 420 -1.60 4.01 -8.49
CA ARG A 420 -1.86 5.41 -8.87
C ARG A 420 -3.21 5.57 -9.57
N HIS A 421 -3.47 4.76 -10.61
CA HIS A 421 -4.72 4.82 -11.36
C HIS A 421 -5.93 4.49 -10.48
N LEU A 422 -5.79 3.53 -9.55
CA LEU A 422 -6.87 3.18 -8.66
C LEU A 422 -7.12 4.29 -7.61
N CYS A 423 -6.08 4.93 -7.08
CA CYS A 423 -6.20 6.10 -6.18
C CYS A 423 -6.85 7.31 -6.87
N GLU A 424 -6.46 7.63 -8.09
CA GLU A 424 -7.08 8.69 -8.90
C GLU A 424 -8.57 8.37 -9.13
N TRP A 425 -8.88 7.12 -9.44
CA TRP A 425 -10.25 6.67 -9.64
C TRP A 425 -11.07 6.72 -8.34
N THR A 426 -10.58 6.21 -7.21
CA THR A 426 -11.29 6.26 -5.92
C THR A 426 -11.53 7.70 -5.46
N THR A 427 -10.55 8.60 -5.69
CA THR A 427 -10.72 10.04 -5.46
C THR A 427 -11.84 10.62 -6.31
N SER A 428 -11.97 10.21 -7.58
CA SER A 428 -13.07 10.63 -8.46
C SER A 428 -14.44 10.14 -7.97
N VAL A 429 -14.51 8.96 -7.36
CA VAL A 429 -15.76 8.42 -6.78
C VAL A 429 -16.17 9.26 -5.58
N LEU A 430 -15.21 9.66 -4.74
CA LEU A 430 -15.45 10.55 -3.60
C LEU A 430 -15.91 11.95 -4.06
N GLY A 431 -15.23 12.54 -5.05
CA GLY A 431 -15.54 13.88 -5.58
C GLY A 431 -16.98 14.05 -6.07
N ASP A 432 -17.52 13.05 -6.78
CA ASP A 432 -18.91 13.08 -7.25
C ASP A 432 -19.92 13.10 -6.09
N THR A 433 -19.60 12.47 -4.96
CA THR A 433 -20.47 12.46 -3.79
C THR A 433 -20.49 13.79 -3.05
N PHE A 434 -19.38 14.52 -3.02
CA PHE A 434 -19.31 15.84 -2.40
C PHE A 434 -20.01 16.91 -3.25
N ALA A 435 -19.88 16.85 -4.59
CA ALA A 435 -20.60 17.74 -5.50
C ALA A 435 -22.12 17.59 -5.37
N HIS A 436 -22.62 16.37 -5.21
CA HIS A 436 -24.06 16.10 -5.08
C HIS A 436 -24.63 16.54 -3.70
N ARG A 437 -23.80 16.66 -2.65
CA ARG A 437 -24.20 17.24 -1.35
C ARG A 437 -24.31 18.76 -1.39
N SER A 438 -23.37 19.44 -2.04
CA SER A 438 -23.38 20.91 -2.14
C SER A 438 -24.60 21.45 -2.89
N CYS A 439 -25.03 20.79 -3.98
CA CYS A 439 -26.22 21.20 -4.74
C CYS A 439 -27.55 21.03 -3.96
N ASN A 440 -27.61 20.13 -2.98
CA ASN A 440 -28.82 19.92 -2.17
C ASN A 440 -28.95 20.92 -1.01
N LEU A 441 -27.86 21.58 -0.61
CA LEU A 441 -27.85 22.62 0.42
C LEU A 441 -28.28 23.99 -0.13
N GLU A 442 -28.04 24.28 -1.40
CA GLU A 442 -28.41 25.56 -2.02
C GLU A 442 -29.92 25.71 -2.30
N ASN A 443 -30.68 24.60 -2.31
CA ASN A 443 -32.13 24.60 -2.56
C ASN A 443 -33.02 24.70 -1.31
N SER A 444 -32.45 24.83 -0.11
CA SER A 444 -33.23 24.87 1.15
C SER A 444 -33.09 26.16 1.99
N GLY A 445 -32.49 27.22 1.46
CA GLY A 445 -32.27 28.46 2.22
C GLY A 445 -32.46 29.74 1.40
N ALA A 446 -33.73 30.11 1.14
CA ALA A 446 -34.06 31.47 0.71
C ALA A 446 -34.89 32.14 1.81
N GLU A 447 -34.25 32.99 2.62
CA GLU A 447 -34.89 34.14 3.27
C GLU A 447 -33.83 35.19 3.67
N GLU A 448 -34.11 36.43 3.29
CA GLU A 448 -33.27 37.61 3.42
C GLU A 448 -33.12 38.10 4.86
N THR A 449 -31.99 38.74 5.19
CA THR A 449 -31.98 40.07 5.83
C THR A 449 -30.56 40.68 5.92
N ASN A 450 -30.48 41.97 5.58
CA ASN A 450 -29.32 42.86 5.67
C ASN A 450 -29.04 43.32 7.12
N THR A 451 -27.77 43.55 7.50
CA THR A 451 -27.16 44.87 7.81
C THR A 451 -25.80 44.80 8.53
N ALA A 452 -24.81 45.52 7.96
CA ALA A 452 -23.69 46.31 8.52
C ALA A 452 -22.83 45.85 9.74
N SER A 453 -21.50 45.79 9.57
CA SER A 453 -20.53 46.87 9.90
C SER A 453 -19.07 46.37 10.08
N HIS A 454 -18.11 47.23 9.69
CA HIS A 454 -16.65 47.04 9.68
C HIS A 454 -15.99 47.00 11.08
N SER A 455 -14.89 46.25 11.23
CA SER A 455 -13.61 46.74 11.80
C SER A 455 -12.50 45.66 11.76
N ASP A 456 -11.26 46.13 11.84
CA ASP A 456 -10.03 45.57 11.30
C ASP A 456 -9.34 44.44 12.08
N VAL A 457 -8.77 43.51 11.29
CA VAL A 457 -7.43 42.87 11.32
C VAL A 457 -6.69 42.74 12.65
N ASN A 458 -6.43 41.48 13.06
CA ASN A 458 -5.11 41.06 13.52
C ASN A 458 -4.85 39.58 13.15
N SER A 459 -3.84 39.33 12.32
CA SER A 459 -3.48 38.02 11.75
C SER A 459 -2.34 37.37 12.54
N GLY A 460 -2.55 36.16 13.03
CA GLY A 460 -1.53 35.29 13.63
C GLY A 460 -1.70 33.83 13.19
N SER A 461 -0.76 33.39 12.34
CA SER A 461 -0.31 32.04 11.99
C SER A 461 -1.11 30.79 12.39
N LEU A 462 -1.48 29.95 11.41
CA LEU A 462 -1.69 28.51 11.55
C LEU A 462 -1.37 27.79 10.21
N ILE A 463 -0.11 27.40 10.04
CA ILE A 463 0.34 26.34 9.13
C ILE A 463 1.46 25.60 9.90
N PRO A 464 1.16 24.50 10.63
CA PRO A 464 2.03 23.32 10.54
C PRO A 464 1.34 22.00 10.95
N THR A 465 1.03 21.12 10.00
CA THR A 465 0.80 19.68 10.30
C THR A 465 1.29 18.76 9.20
N TYR A 466 1.31 19.21 7.93
CA TYR A 466 1.77 18.38 6.80
C TYR A 466 3.27 18.48 6.49
N LEU A 467 3.92 19.61 6.84
CA LEU A 467 5.36 19.80 6.64
C LEU A 467 6.22 19.11 7.71
N SER A 468 5.63 18.72 8.84
CA SER A 468 6.29 17.97 9.89
C SER A 468 6.49 16.50 9.49
N ASP A 469 5.49 15.88 8.85
CA ASP A 469 5.55 14.45 8.49
C ASP A 469 6.63 14.14 7.43
N LEU A 470 6.76 14.98 6.41
CA LEU A 470 7.82 14.81 5.40
C LEU A 470 9.22 15.12 5.95
N ARG A 471 9.32 16.03 6.94
CA ARG A 471 10.60 16.32 7.62
C ARG A 471 11.01 15.19 8.58
N ARG A 472 10.03 14.56 9.26
CA ARG A 472 10.22 13.41 10.15
C ARG A 472 10.84 12.20 9.43
N GLU A 473 10.36 11.87 8.24
CA GLU A 473 10.93 10.76 7.45
C GLU A 473 12.37 11.03 6.99
N LEU A 474 12.68 12.28 6.62
CA LEU A 474 14.00 12.67 6.10
C LEU A 474 15.11 12.60 7.16
N VAL A 475 14.79 12.89 8.43
CA VAL A 475 15.75 12.88 9.55
C VAL A 475 16.12 11.43 9.94
N LEU A 476 15.15 10.52 9.92
CA LEU A 476 15.35 9.10 10.27
C LEU A 476 16.15 8.33 9.21
N LEU A 477 15.89 8.61 7.92
CA LEU A 477 16.71 8.11 6.80
C LEU A 477 18.18 8.55 6.90
N ARG A 478 18.43 9.70 7.56
CA ARG A 478 19.78 10.25 7.75
C ARG A 478 20.54 9.59 8.90
N MET A 479 19.85 9.23 9.98
CA MET A 479 20.45 8.43 11.08
C MET A 479 20.93 7.07 10.57
N GLU A 480 20.15 6.41 9.72
CA GLU A 480 20.47 5.09 9.18
C GLU A 480 21.71 5.14 8.27
N LYS A 481 21.85 6.21 7.47
CA LYS A 481 23.01 6.42 6.59
C LYS A 481 24.31 6.66 7.37
N LEU A 482 24.22 7.24 8.57
CA LEU A 482 25.37 7.48 9.45
C LEU A 482 25.89 6.19 10.07
N ILE A 483 25.00 5.34 10.58
CA ILE A 483 25.33 4.04 11.18
C ILE A 483 25.99 3.11 10.13
N ARG A 484 25.47 3.08 8.90
CA ARG A 484 26.04 2.29 7.80
C ARG A 484 27.37 2.81 7.24
N SER A 485 27.74 4.06 7.52
CA SER A 485 28.96 4.68 6.94
C SER A 485 30.25 4.36 7.70
N GLY A 486 30.18 3.68 8.86
CA GLY A 486 31.36 3.15 9.56
C GLY A 486 32.45 4.17 9.88
N ASN A 487 32.16 5.48 9.90
CA ASN A 487 33.18 6.51 10.13
C ASN A 487 33.36 6.76 11.64
N LEU A 488 33.79 5.71 12.35
CA LEU A 488 34.23 5.77 13.75
C LEU A 488 35.74 6.04 13.89
N GLU A 489 36.47 6.25 12.80
CA GLU A 489 37.87 6.69 12.86
C GLU A 489 38.05 8.08 12.23
N GLY A 490 37.99 9.10 13.09
CA GLY A 490 38.18 10.49 12.69
C GLY A 490 38.70 11.37 13.81
N GLY A 491 39.55 10.84 14.69
CA GLY A 491 40.34 11.62 15.62
C GLY A 491 41.38 12.48 14.88
N ALA A 492 40.97 13.59 14.30
CA ALA A 492 41.88 14.63 13.83
C ALA A 492 42.17 15.59 14.99
N LYS A 493 43.39 15.42 15.55
CA LYS A 493 44.07 16.36 16.45
C LYS A 493 43.76 17.82 16.09
N ILE A 494 43.24 18.56 17.05
CA ILE A 494 43.44 20.00 17.11
C ILE A 494 44.55 20.26 18.14
N LYS A 495 45.70 20.69 17.59
CA LYS A 495 47.03 20.95 18.14
C LYS A 495 47.96 19.75 18.31
#